data_AF-A0A2D8I4M4-F1
#
_entry.id   AF-A0A2D8I4M4-F1
#
_cell.length_a   1.000
_cell.length_b   1.000
_cell.length_c   1.000
_cell.angle_alpha   90.00
_cell.angle_beta   90.00
_cell.angle_gamma   90.00
#
_symmetry.space_group_name_H-M   'P 1'
#
loop_
_entity.id
_entity.type
_entity.pdbx_description
1 polymer ?
#
loop_
_entity_poly.entity_id
_entity_poly.type
_entity_poly.pdbx_seq_one_letter_code
_entity_poly.pdbx_strand_id
1 'polypeptide(L)'
;GLNDLRNDWSKNDSLVDAMEKVYPELEKISVDFAVMEKADGVVMLESDFDWDDVGEWPAIARHYSSDENANIFKGDGVAVDSHGNLAFAEDGHCVTLLGVKDLIVVQSGDATMVCHKDRAQEVKALAQKVANKHPELI
;
A
#
# COMPACT_ATOMS: atom_id res chain seq x y z
N GLY A 1 -27.59 8.15 -7.87
CA GLY A 1 -26.57 7.26 -7.30
C GLY A 1 -27.09 6.47 -6.09
N LEU A 2 -26.74 6.88 -4.87
CA LEU A 2 -27.03 6.09 -3.65
C LEU A 2 -28.54 5.89 -3.38
N ASN A 3 -29.39 6.87 -3.72
CA ASN A 3 -30.85 6.70 -3.63
C ASN A 3 -31.36 5.63 -4.61
N ASP A 4 -30.77 5.53 -5.80
CA ASP A 4 -31.17 4.55 -6.82
C ASP A 4 -30.75 3.14 -6.40
N LEU A 5 -29.54 3.02 -5.84
CA LEU A 5 -29.06 1.77 -5.24
C LEU A 5 -29.98 1.31 -4.10
N ARG A 6 -30.34 2.22 -3.17
CA ARG A 6 -31.28 1.91 -2.08
C ARG A 6 -32.65 1.48 -2.63
N ASN A 7 -33.15 2.17 -3.64
CA ASN A 7 -34.46 1.89 -4.23
C ASN A 7 -34.49 0.56 -4.98
N ASP A 8 -33.41 0.21 -5.69
CA ASP A 8 -33.30 -1.07 -6.41
C ASP A 8 -33.12 -2.24 -5.44
N TRP A 9 -32.25 -2.08 -4.43
CA TRP A 9 -32.07 -3.06 -3.36
C TRP A 9 -33.39 -3.33 -2.61
N SER A 10 -34.12 -2.27 -2.24
CA SER A 10 -35.39 -2.41 -1.51
C SER A 10 -36.49 -3.09 -2.33
N LYS A 11 -36.38 -3.11 -3.67
CA LYS A 11 -37.35 -3.75 -4.56
C LYS A 11 -37.01 -5.20 -4.89
N ASN A 12 -35.73 -5.48 -5.08
CA ASN A 12 -35.24 -6.77 -5.56
C ASN A 12 -34.73 -7.67 -4.43
N ASP A 13 -34.63 -7.14 -3.21
CA ASP A 13 -34.07 -7.81 -2.01
C ASP A 13 -32.67 -8.40 -2.23
N SER A 14 -31.96 -7.90 -3.24
CA SER A 14 -30.63 -8.31 -3.64
C SER A 14 -29.74 -7.09 -3.74
N LEU A 15 -28.87 -6.92 -2.75
CA LEU A 15 -27.89 -5.84 -2.74
C LEU A 15 -26.87 -6.01 -3.86
N VAL A 16 -26.48 -7.25 -4.17
CA VAL A 16 -25.48 -7.56 -5.19
C VAL A 16 -25.96 -7.11 -6.56
N ASP A 17 -27.18 -7.45 -6.96
CA ASP A 17 -27.72 -7.08 -8.27
C ASP A 17 -27.91 -5.55 -8.38
N ALA A 18 -28.38 -4.92 -7.30
CA ALA A 18 -28.50 -3.46 -7.22
C ALA A 18 -27.12 -2.77 -7.33
N MET A 19 -26.09 -3.34 -6.72
CA MET A 19 -24.71 -2.85 -6.81
C MET A 19 -24.15 -3.02 -8.21
N GLU A 20 -24.24 -4.21 -8.83
CA GLU A 20 -23.72 -4.45 -10.18
C GLU A 20 -24.31 -3.46 -11.21
N LYS A 21 -25.59 -3.13 -11.03
CA LYS A 21 -26.30 -2.20 -11.90
C LYS A 21 -25.98 -0.72 -11.66
N VAL A 22 -25.91 -0.29 -10.39
CA VAL A 22 -25.86 1.14 -10.05
C VAL A 22 -24.44 1.62 -9.75
N TYR A 23 -23.59 0.76 -9.19
CA TYR A 23 -22.24 1.11 -8.75
C TYR A 23 -21.31 1.62 -9.87
N PRO A 24 -21.34 1.07 -11.10
CA PRO A 24 -20.49 1.56 -12.20
C PRO A 24 -20.72 3.03 -12.58
N GLU A 25 -21.94 3.53 -12.36
CA GLU A 25 -22.36 4.90 -12.68
C GLU A 25 -22.14 5.88 -11.51
N LEU A 26 -21.71 5.38 -10.35
CA LEU A 26 -21.44 6.23 -9.19
C LEU A 26 -20.16 7.04 -9.40
N GLU A 27 -20.22 8.30 -8.97
CA GLU A 27 -19.05 9.16 -8.90
C GLU A 27 -18.00 8.55 -7.97
N LYS A 28 -16.77 8.43 -8.47
CA LYS A 28 -15.63 7.95 -7.68
C LYS A 28 -15.05 9.10 -6.85
N ILE A 29 -15.59 9.28 -5.65
CA ILE A 29 -15.19 10.30 -4.67
C ILE A 29 -15.01 9.67 -3.28
N SER A 30 -14.05 10.15 -2.49
CA SER A 30 -13.84 9.63 -1.12
C SER A 30 -14.95 10.07 -0.18
N VAL A 31 -15.16 9.33 0.91
CA VAL A 31 -16.16 9.69 1.92
C VAL A 31 -15.79 11.00 2.62
N ASP A 32 -14.50 11.32 2.72
CA ASP A 32 -14.02 12.56 3.32
C ASP A 32 -14.54 13.79 2.57
N PHE A 33 -14.33 13.82 1.24
CA PHE A 33 -14.82 14.89 0.37
C PHE A 33 -16.34 14.85 0.17
N ALA A 34 -16.92 13.65 0.06
CA ALA A 34 -18.34 13.51 -0.22
C ALA A 34 -19.21 13.88 0.99
N VAL A 35 -18.77 13.52 2.19
CA VAL A 35 -19.56 13.57 3.43
C VAL A 35 -18.84 14.32 4.55
N MET A 36 -17.64 13.90 4.96
CA MET A 36 -17.04 14.38 6.22
C MET A 36 -16.78 15.88 6.24
N GLU A 37 -16.26 16.45 5.14
CA GLU A 37 -16.00 17.89 5.01
C GLU A 37 -17.28 18.75 5.03
N LYS A 38 -18.44 18.14 4.80
CA LYS A 38 -19.73 18.83 4.69
C LYS A 38 -20.65 18.54 5.88
N ALA A 39 -20.20 17.72 6.84
CA ALA A 39 -21.02 17.29 7.95
C ALA A 39 -20.94 18.28 9.13
N ASP A 40 -22.09 18.73 9.61
CA ASP A 40 -22.17 19.65 10.77
C ASP A 40 -21.98 18.94 12.13
N GLY A 41 -22.11 17.61 12.17
CA GLY A 41 -22.17 16.80 13.40
C GLY A 41 -20.99 15.87 13.61
N VAL A 42 -19.77 16.35 13.36
CA VAL A 42 -18.55 15.54 13.52
C VAL A 42 -18.04 15.64 14.96
N VAL A 43 -17.79 14.48 15.59
CA VAL A 43 -17.10 14.37 16.87
C VAL A 43 -15.84 13.52 16.69
N MET A 44 -14.79 13.84 17.43
CA MET A 44 -13.49 13.17 17.37
C MET A 44 -13.17 12.57 18.73
N LEU A 45 -12.62 11.36 18.74
CA LEU A 45 -12.00 10.74 19.91
C LEU A 45 -10.50 10.65 19.66
N GLU A 46 -9.70 11.09 20.63
CA GLU A 46 -8.26 10.89 20.62
C GLU A 46 -7.94 9.41 20.88
N SER A 47 -7.06 8.84 20.07
CA SER A 47 -6.55 7.48 20.27
C SER A 47 -5.39 7.48 21.25
N ASP A 48 -5.31 6.46 22.10
CA ASP A 48 -4.19 6.21 23.03
C ASP A 48 -3.14 5.24 22.47
N PHE A 49 -3.32 4.82 21.22
CA PHE A 49 -2.44 3.91 20.49
C PHE A 49 -1.84 4.58 19.26
N ASP A 50 -0.66 4.09 18.87
CA ASP A 50 -0.01 4.47 17.62
C ASP A 50 -0.79 3.91 16.43
N TRP A 51 -1.05 4.75 15.44
CA TRP A 51 -1.68 4.38 14.18
C TRP A 51 -0.87 4.91 13.01
N ASP A 52 -0.71 4.06 11.99
CA ASP A 52 -0.02 4.37 10.73
C ASP A 52 -0.89 3.80 9.61
N ASP A 53 -1.13 4.58 8.55
CA ASP A 53 -1.95 4.15 7.40
C ASP A 53 -1.23 3.11 6.53
N VAL A 54 0.06 2.85 6.83
CA VAL A 54 0.98 1.97 6.10
C VAL A 54 0.77 2.15 4.59
N GLY A 55 0.70 3.40 4.14
CA GLY A 55 0.42 3.74 2.74
C GLY A 55 1.63 3.58 1.82
N GLU A 56 2.84 3.56 2.37
CA GLU A 56 4.08 3.51 1.61
C GLU A 56 5.14 2.63 2.29
N TRP A 57 6.04 2.05 1.48
CA TRP A 57 7.15 1.22 1.98
C TRP A 57 8.02 1.88 3.06
N PRO A 58 8.32 3.20 3.02
CA PRO A 58 9.04 3.86 4.11
C PRO A 58 8.30 3.85 5.46
N ALA A 59 6.96 3.80 5.48
CA ALA A 59 6.20 3.70 6.73
C ALA A 59 6.49 2.37 7.45
N ILE A 60 6.62 1.29 6.68
CA ILE A 60 6.95 -0.04 7.19
C ILE A 60 8.29 -0.05 7.93
N ALA A 61 9.25 0.76 7.49
CA ALA A 61 10.57 0.87 8.13
C ALA A 61 10.49 1.21 9.62
N ARG A 62 9.47 1.96 10.06
CA ARG A 62 9.28 2.35 11.47
C ARG A 62 9.00 1.18 12.41
N HIS A 63 8.61 0.03 11.87
CA HIS A 63 8.23 -1.15 12.65
C HIS A 63 9.35 -2.18 12.79
N TYR A 64 10.54 -1.93 12.25
CA TYR A 64 11.65 -2.87 12.26
C TYR A 64 12.92 -2.23 12.82
N SER A 65 13.73 -3.05 13.50
CA SER A 65 15.04 -2.62 13.98
C SER A 65 15.99 -2.39 12.81
N SER A 66 16.76 -1.32 12.89
CA SER A 66 17.85 -1.05 11.96
C SER A 66 19.19 -1.52 12.49
N ASP A 67 20.16 -1.73 11.59
CA ASP A 67 21.57 -1.87 11.93
C ASP A 67 22.22 -0.50 12.27
N GLU A 68 23.52 -0.51 12.53
CA GLU A 68 24.32 0.69 12.85
C GLU A 68 24.36 1.73 11.71
N ASN A 69 24.07 1.31 10.48
CA ASN A 69 24.03 2.13 9.28
C ASN A 69 22.60 2.46 8.83
N ALA A 70 21.62 2.32 9.73
CA ALA A 70 20.21 2.55 9.45
C ALA A 70 19.63 1.68 8.31
N ASN A 71 20.28 0.56 7.98
CA ASN A 71 19.68 -0.43 7.09
C ASN A 71 18.71 -1.31 7.88
N ILE A 72 17.58 -1.63 7.26
CA ILE A 72 16.55 -2.46 7.85
C ILE A 72 16.40 -3.70 6.98
N PHE A 73 16.47 -4.86 7.61
CA PHE A 73 16.26 -6.15 6.96
C PHE A 73 15.08 -6.88 7.60
N LYS A 74 14.13 -7.30 6.77
CA LYS A 74 13.16 -8.34 7.11
C LYS A 74 13.53 -9.59 6.32
N GLY A 75 14.05 -10.60 7.01
CA GLY A 75 14.67 -11.78 6.41
C GLY A 75 16.18 -11.77 6.58
N ASP A 76 16.88 -12.64 5.85
CA ASP A 76 18.35 -12.71 5.86
C ASP A 76 18.94 -11.60 4.98
N GLY A 77 20.03 -10.97 5.43
CA GLY A 77 20.67 -9.93 4.66
C GLY A 77 22.00 -9.43 5.20
N VAL A 78 22.78 -8.87 4.29
CA VAL A 78 24.12 -8.34 4.56
C VAL A 78 24.31 -7.02 3.83
N ALA A 79 24.78 -6.00 4.55
CA ALA A 79 25.13 -4.70 3.99
C ALA A 79 26.61 -4.41 4.16
N VAL A 80 27.25 -3.91 3.10
CA VAL A 80 28.63 -3.42 3.10
C VAL A 80 28.63 -2.03 2.47
N ASP A 81 29.27 -1.05 3.11
CA ASP A 81 29.33 0.35 2.65
C ASP A 81 27.95 0.93 2.22
N SER A 82 26.88 0.48 2.89
CA SER A 82 25.49 0.77 2.52
C SER A 82 24.76 1.40 3.70
N HIS A 83 23.89 2.37 3.42
CA HIS A 83 23.28 3.20 4.47
C HIS A 83 21.81 3.51 4.18
N GLY A 84 20.96 3.43 5.20
CA GLY A 84 19.57 3.85 5.10
C GLY A 84 18.75 3.00 4.12
N ASN A 85 19.09 1.74 3.86
CA ASN A 85 18.31 0.88 2.96
C ASN A 85 17.19 0.13 3.68
N LEU A 86 16.17 -0.28 2.93
CA LEU A 86 15.06 -1.11 3.41
C LEU A 86 15.01 -2.38 2.54
N ALA A 87 15.29 -3.54 3.12
CA ALA A 87 15.35 -4.82 2.41
C ALA A 87 14.37 -5.83 3.01
N PHE A 88 13.48 -6.35 2.17
CA PHE A 88 12.44 -7.30 2.53
C PHE A 88 12.60 -8.52 1.64
N ALA A 89 12.65 -9.70 2.25
CA ALA A 89 12.73 -10.96 1.54
C ALA A 89 11.92 -12.04 2.25
N GLU A 90 11.48 -13.03 1.47
CA GLU A 90 10.86 -14.23 2.01
C GLU A 90 11.91 -15.17 2.62
N ASP A 91 11.46 -16.07 3.49
CA ASP A 91 12.35 -17.03 4.15
C ASP A 91 13.14 -17.86 3.13
N GLY A 92 14.44 -18.02 3.37
CA GLY A 92 15.34 -18.73 2.46
C GLY A 92 15.95 -17.86 1.36
N HIS A 93 15.66 -16.55 1.34
CA HIS A 93 16.29 -15.59 0.43
C HIS A 93 17.14 -14.56 1.19
N CYS A 94 18.39 -14.37 0.77
CA CYS A 94 19.33 -13.43 1.38
C CYS A 94 19.51 -12.20 0.47
N VAL A 95 19.23 -11.00 0.99
CA VAL A 95 19.44 -9.75 0.27
C VAL A 95 20.78 -9.14 0.66
N THR A 96 21.65 -8.92 -0.33
CA THR A 96 22.97 -8.31 -0.11
C THR A 96 23.07 -6.94 -0.76
N LEU A 97 23.64 -5.97 -0.04
CA LEU A 97 23.75 -4.57 -0.43
C LEU A 97 25.21 -4.12 -0.36
N LEU A 98 25.70 -3.47 -1.42
CA LEU A 98 27.06 -2.95 -1.50
C LEU A 98 27.09 -1.54 -2.08
N GLY A 99 27.60 -0.57 -1.31
CA GLY A 99 27.80 0.81 -1.78
C GLY A 99 26.51 1.58 -2.08
N VAL A 100 25.35 1.09 -1.64
CA VAL A 100 24.04 1.67 -1.98
C VAL A 100 23.40 2.38 -0.80
N LYS A 101 22.59 3.39 -1.12
CA LYS A 101 21.92 4.22 -0.12
C LYS A 101 20.47 4.45 -0.50
N ASP A 102 19.64 4.55 0.53
CA ASP A 102 18.24 4.97 0.43
C ASP A 102 17.43 4.14 -0.58
N LEU A 103 17.76 2.85 -0.71
CA LEU A 103 17.01 1.91 -1.54
C LEU A 103 15.92 1.20 -0.74
N ILE A 104 14.87 0.83 -1.45
CA ILE A 104 13.87 -0.14 -1.05
C ILE A 104 14.04 -1.34 -1.97
N VAL A 105 14.35 -2.49 -1.37
CA VAL A 105 14.53 -3.78 -2.05
C VAL A 105 13.48 -4.73 -1.48
N VAL A 106 12.59 -5.24 -2.32
CA VAL A 106 11.55 -6.19 -1.93
C VAL A 106 11.64 -7.38 -2.84
N GLN A 107 11.98 -8.54 -2.29
CA GLN A 107 11.85 -9.83 -2.95
C GLN A 107 10.61 -10.54 -2.42
N SER A 108 9.78 -11.04 -3.34
CA SER A 108 8.65 -11.91 -3.04
C SER A 108 8.41 -12.83 -4.24
N GLY A 109 8.31 -14.14 -3.98
CA GLY A 109 8.22 -15.14 -5.03
C GLY A 109 9.37 -15.02 -6.04
N ASP A 110 8.99 -14.90 -7.32
CA ASP A 110 9.89 -14.80 -8.47
C ASP A 110 10.19 -13.37 -8.92
N ALA A 111 9.72 -12.37 -8.17
CA ALA A 111 9.95 -10.96 -8.47
C ALA A 111 10.79 -10.27 -7.39
N THR A 112 11.67 -9.37 -7.84
CA THR A 112 12.38 -8.42 -6.98
C THR A 112 12.14 -7.01 -7.47
N MET A 113 11.61 -6.16 -6.60
CA MET A 113 11.46 -4.74 -6.83
C MET A 113 12.62 -3.99 -6.16
N VAL A 114 13.21 -3.06 -6.88
CA VAL A 114 14.20 -2.12 -6.35
C VAL A 114 13.81 -0.71 -6.74
N CYS A 115 13.71 0.19 -5.77
CA CYS A 115 13.51 1.61 -6.03
C CYS A 115 14.24 2.47 -5.01
N HIS A 116 14.44 3.74 -5.33
CA HIS A 116 14.89 4.72 -4.35
C HIS A 116 13.72 5.11 -3.44
N LYS A 117 13.97 5.37 -2.16
CA LYS A 117 12.95 5.74 -1.16
C LYS A 117 12.10 6.92 -1.61
N ASP A 118 12.71 7.95 -2.19
CA ASP A 118 12.01 9.14 -2.71
C ASP A 118 11.00 8.86 -3.83
N ARG A 119 11.03 7.64 -4.41
CA ARG A 119 10.12 7.21 -5.49
C ARG A 119 9.17 6.10 -5.06
N ALA A 120 9.03 5.84 -3.76
CA ALA A 120 8.16 4.79 -3.24
C ALA A 120 6.69 4.96 -3.69
N GLN A 121 6.21 6.19 -3.81
CA GLN A 121 4.88 6.54 -4.35
C GLN A 121 4.63 6.02 -5.78
N GLU A 122 5.68 5.87 -6.59
CA GLU A 122 5.56 5.42 -7.98
C GLU A 122 5.45 3.90 -8.13
N VAL A 123 5.62 3.14 -7.04
CA VAL A 123 5.60 1.67 -7.07
C VAL A 123 4.28 1.12 -7.61
N LYS A 124 3.15 1.76 -7.33
CA LYS A 124 1.84 1.35 -7.88
C LYS A 124 1.81 1.46 -9.41
N ALA A 125 2.34 2.54 -9.97
CA ALA A 125 2.42 2.72 -11.41
C ALA A 125 3.41 1.74 -12.05
N LEU A 126 4.50 1.41 -11.36
CA LEU A 126 5.43 0.35 -11.78
C LEU A 126 4.75 -1.02 -11.79
N ALA A 127 4.01 -1.39 -10.74
CA ALA A 127 3.28 -2.65 -10.64
C ALA A 127 2.30 -2.83 -11.81
N GLN A 128 1.58 -1.78 -12.20
CA GLN A 128 0.69 -1.84 -13.37
C GLN A 128 1.44 -2.12 -14.68
N LYS A 129 2.65 -1.56 -14.86
CA LYS A 129 3.49 -1.84 -16.04
C LYS A 129 4.00 -3.26 -16.04
N VAL A 130 4.37 -3.79 -14.87
CA VAL A 130 4.77 -5.19 -14.71
C VAL A 130 3.61 -6.11 -15.07
N ALA A 131 2.41 -5.87 -14.56
CA ALA A 131 1.23 -6.68 -14.86
C ALA A 131 0.91 -6.77 -16.36
N ASN A 132 1.08 -5.67 -17.09
CA ASN A 132 0.85 -5.64 -18.53
C ASN A 132 1.90 -6.44 -19.31
N LYS A 133 3.14 -6.53 -18.81
CA LYS A 133 4.25 -7.18 -19.48
C LYS A 133 4.41 -8.64 -19.07
N HIS A 134 4.11 -8.94 -17.81
CA HIS A 134 4.28 -10.20 -17.13
C HIS A 134 3.02 -10.53 -16.30
N PRO A 135 1.90 -10.90 -16.95
CA PRO A 135 0.66 -11.21 -16.25
C PRO A 135 0.78 -12.41 -15.29
N GLU A 136 1.77 -13.27 -15.49
CA GLU A 136 2.06 -14.43 -14.65
C GLU A 136 2.59 -14.08 -13.25
N LEU A 137 3.06 -12.85 -13.04
CA LEU A 137 3.65 -12.37 -11.78
C LEU A 137 2.63 -11.66 -10.86
N ILE A 138 1.35 -11.59 -11.25
CA ILE A 138 0.29 -10.83 -10.55
C ILE A 138 -0.84 -11.77 -10.12
#